data_AF-A0A3B8XAZ8-F1
#
_entry.id   AF-A0A3B8XAZ8-F1
#
_cell.length_a   1.000
_cell.length_b   1.000
_cell.length_c   1.000
_cell.angle_alpha   90.00
_cell.angle_beta   90.00
_cell.angle_gamma   90.00
#
_symmetry.space_group_name_H-M   'P 1'
#
loop_
_entity.id
_entity.type
_entity.pdbx_description
1 polymer ?
#
loop_
_entity_poly.entity_id
_entity_poly.type
_entity_poly.pdbx_seq_one_letter_code
_entity_poly.pdbx_strand_id
1 'polypeptide(L)' 'MNTLINIGRSFGSGGGYVGQAIGQKLGIPFYDNALISKVAEESGYSKSLFAGEEKRS' A
#
# COMPACT_ATOMS: atom_id res chain seq x y z
N MET A 1 -14.36 14.26 5.29
CA MET A 1 -13.59 14.15 4.03
C MET A 1 -12.47 13.17 4.30
N ASN A 2 -12.43 12.04 3.61
CA ASN A 2 -11.40 11.01 3.80
C ASN A 2 -10.47 11.04 2.58
N THR A 3 -9.18 11.28 2.80
CA THR A 3 -8.18 11.38 1.73
C THR A 3 -7.38 10.10 1.70
N LEU A 4 -7.35 9.43 0.54
CA LEU A 4 -6.57 8.22 0.30
C LEU A 4 -5.48 8.54 -0.73
N ILE A 5 -4.23 8.27 -0.36
CA ILE A 5 -3.05 8.59 -1.17
C ILE A 5 -2.41 7.27 -1.60
N ASN A 6 -2.42 7.00 -2.91
CA ASN A 6 -1.72 5.87 -3.49
C ASN A 6 -0.38 6.33 -4.07
N ILE A 7 0.71 5.65 -3.70
CA ILE A 7 2.06 5.95 -4.15
C ILE A 7 2.57 4.74 -4.95
N GLY A 8 2.57 4.85 -6.27
CA GLY A 8 3.27 3.90 -7.14
C GLY A 8 4.77 4.00 -6.94
N ARG A 9 5.46 2.86 -6.76
CA ARG A 9 6.92 2.81 -6.57
C ARG A 9 7.56 1.70 -7.39
N SER A 10 8.73 1.98 -7.95
CA SER A 10 9.62 0.97 -8.52
C SER A 10 10.56 0.40 -7.45
N PHE A 11 11.08 -0.80 -7.65
CA PHE A 11 12.06 -1.39 -6.76
C PHE A 11 13.29 -0.47 -6.62
N GLY A 12 13.74 -0.24 -5.38
CA GLY A 12 14.88 0.63 -5.10
C GLY A 12 14.62 2.14 -5.13
N SER A 13 13.40 2.61 -5.44
CA SER A 13 13.11 4.07 -5.53
C SER A 13 12.99 4.79 -4.19
N GLY A 14 13.03 4.07 -3.07
CA GLY A 14 12.75 4.64 -1.75
C GLY A 14 11.29 5.04 -1.53
N GLY A 15 10.35 4.60 -2.38
CA GLY A 15 8.94 4.99 -2.28
C GLY A 15 8.28 4.69 -0.92
N GLY A 16 8.73 3.64 -0.22
CA GLY A 16 8.26 3.35 1.15
C GLY A 16 8.65 4.42 2.17
N TYR A 17 9.85 4.99 2.05
CA TYR A 17 10.31 6.08 2.91
C TYR A 17 9.50 7.36 2.69
N VAL A 18 9.21 7.68 1.43
CA VAL A 18 8.37 8.82 1.07
C VAL A 18 6.96 8.67 1.64
N GLY A 19 6.35 7.49 1.50
CA GLY A 19 5.02 7.22 2.06
C GLY A 19 4.98 7.35 3.59
N GLN A 20 6.00 6.86 4.29
CA GLN A 20 6.11 7.02 5.74
C GLN A 20 6.26 8.50 6.13
N ALA A 21 7.10 9.27 5.44
CA ALA A 21 7.29 10.69 5.71
C ALA A 21 6.01 11.51 5.46
N ILE A 22 5.24 11.18 4.42
CA ILE A 22 3.93 11.78 4.14
C ILE A 22 2.94 11.43 5.25
N GLY A 23 2.88 10.15 5.66
CA GLY A 23 2.04 9.69 6.76
C GLY A 23 2.29 10.44 8.06
N GLN A 24 3.57 10.59 8.43
CA GLN A 24 3.97 11.35 9.61
C GLN A 24 3.61 12.84 9.53
N LYS A 25 3.84 13.48 8.37
CA LYS A 25 3.54 14.90 8.19
C LYS A 25 2.04 15.21 8.19
N LEU A 26 1.24 14.31 7.64
CA LEU A 26 -0.21 14.49 7.52
C LEU A 26 -0.99 13.85 8.69
N GLY A 27 -0.32 13.12 9.58
CA GLY A 27 -0.97 12.38 10.67
C GLY A 27 -1.88 11.25 10.17
N ILE A 28 -1.62 10.70 8.98
CA ILE A 28 -2.41 9.63 8.37
C ILE A 28 -1.68 8.29 8.48
N PRO A 29 -2.42 7.18 8.70
CA PRO A 29 -1.81 5.86 8.76
C PRO A 29 -1.21 5.47 7.41
N PHE A 30 0.02 4.95 7.45
CA PHE A 30 0.73 4.44 6.27
C PHE A 30 0.64 2.91 6.24
N TYR A 31 0.18 2.37 5.11
CA TYR A 31 0.09 0.92 4.88
C TYR A 31 1.01 0.53 3.71
N ASP A 32 1.98 -0.35 3.97
CA ASP A 32 2.82 -0.91 2.92
C ASP A 32 2.22 -2.20 2.36
N ASN A 33 2.49 -2.49 1.08
CA ASN A 33 2.04 -3.72 0.43
C ASN A 33 2.51 -4.99 1.16
N ALA A 34 3.68 -4.98 1.81
CA ALA A 34 4.14 -6.11 2.61
C ALA A 34 3.26 -6.33 3.86
N LEU A 35 2.84 -5.25 4.52
CA LEU A 35 1.93 -5.31 5.68
C LEU A 35 0.55 -5.82 5.25
N ILE A 36 0.02 -5.28 4.14
CA ILE A 36 -1.28 -5.70 3.59
C ILE A 36 -1.24 -7.18 3.20
N SER A 37 -0.17 -7.63 2.54
CA SER A 37 0.01 -9.02 2.14
C SER A 37 0.06 -9.96 3.35
N LYS A 38 0.81 -9.59 4.39
CA LYS A 38 0.92 -10.39 5.61
C LYS A 38 -0.40 -10.48 6.34
N VAL A 39 -1.10 -9.35 6.50
CA VAL A 39 -2.43 -9.33 7.14
C VAL A 39 -3.44 -10.14 6.32
N ALA A 40 -3.38 -10.09 4.99
CA ALA A 40 -4.23 -10.90 4.12
C ALA A 40 -3.98 -12.41 4.31
N GLU A 41 -2.71 -12.82 4.41
CA GLU A 41 -2.33 -14.21 4.70
C GLU A 41 -2.83 -14.69 6.08
N GLU A 42 -2.69 -13.86 7.11
CA GLU A 42 -3.11 -14.19 8.48
C GLU A 42 -4.64 -14.13 8.67
N SER A 43 -5.33 -13.28 7.92
CA SER A 43 -6.78 -13.05 8.05
C SER A 43 -7.63 -13.99 7.17
N GLY A 44 -7.01 -14.92 6.44
CA GLY A 44 -7.70 -15.82 5.51
C GLY A 44 -8.26 -15.14 4.26
N TYR A 45 -7.98 -13.85 4.05
CA TYR A 45 -8.32 -13.13 2.84
C TYR A 45 -7.31 -13.52 1.76
N SER A 46 -7.65 -14.55 0.99
CA SER A 46 -6.84 -15.05 -0.12
C SER A 46 -6.36 -13.90 -1.02
N LYS A 47 -5.04 -13.89 -1.33
CA LYS A 47 -4.34 -12.91 -2.18
C LYS A 47 -5.08 -12.57 -3.49
N SER A 48 -5.97 -13.46 -3.94
CA SER A 48 -6.89 -13.29 -5.07
C SER A 48 -7.78 -12.04 -4.98
N LEU A 49 -8.14 -11.57 -3.77
CA LEU A 49 -8.96 -10.35 -3.60
C LEU A 49 -8.18 -9.05 -3.83
N PHE A 50 -6.85 -9.08 -3.70
CA PHE A 50 -5.98 -7.91 -3.87
C PHE A 50 -5.25 -7.88 -5.22
N ALA A 51 -5.36 -8.95 -6.01
CA ALA A 51 -5.00 -8.96 -7.42
C ALA A 51 -6.07 -8.23 -8.25
N GLY A 52 -6.32 -6.97 -7.90
CA GLY A 52 -7.11 -6.07 -8.71
C GLY A 52 -6.36 -5.79 -10.00
N GLU A 53 -6.67 -6.58 -11.02
CA GLU A 53 -6.61 -6.28 -12.45
C GLU A 53 -5.72 -5.09 -12.85
N GLU A 54 -4.40 -5.31 -12.91
CA GLU A 54 -3.53 -4.48 -13.76
C GLU A 54 -3.75 -4.89 -15.23
N LYS A 55 -4.97 -4.68 -15.74
CA LYS A 55 -5.22 -4.55 -17.18
C LYS A 55 -5.17 -3.07 -17.50
N ARG A 56 -3.95 -2.57 -17.72
CA ARG A 56 -3.76 -1.34 -18.50
C ARG A 56 -3.74 -1.76 -19.97
N SER A 57 -4.80 -1.40 -20.70
CA SER A 57 -4.83 -1.41 -22.16
C SER A 57 -3.74 -0.50 -22.74
#